data_AF-A0A382R7I7-F1
#
_entry.id   AF-A0A382R7I7-F1
#
_cell.length_a   1.000
_cell.length_b   1.000
_cell.length_c   1.000
_cell.angle_alpha   90.00
_cell.angle_beta   90.00
_cell.angle_gamma   90.00
#
_symmetry.space_group_name_H-M   'P 1'
#
loop_
_entity.id
_entity.type
_entity.pdbx_description
1 polymer ?
#
loop_
_entity_poly.entity_id
_entity_poly.type
_entity_poly.pdbx_seq_one_letter_code
_entity_poly.pdbx_strand_id
1 'polypeptide(L)'
;MKANRSFHGIVASLSLALILGCTKPAESPEPTGGEGNESKKTGGLLTVGKKENETSEYIILDTLTDQFDRAKAKANAEDTLAKHNDIDAMVGLFAYNPPLILEALKQADKLGKVKVIAFDEDDATLQGIKDGIVHGTVVQNPYMYGYKSIEILSALKAGKKDVIPENKFIDIPARQIRKDNVDEFWADLKAKMAGGEKPAKQDGKPSFAFVSNGVASFWTIAGVGVNKAGADLQVNTEVLMPAEGIPDQKRIIEDLITKGIDGIAVSPIDPVNQTELLNQAAKKTTLITHDS
;
A
#
# COMPACT_ATOMS: atom_id res chain seq x y z
N MET A 1 -3.48 31.68 -9.04
CA MET A 1 -3.47 30.67 -7.95
C MET A 1 -3.79 29.32 -8.58
N LYS A 2 -2.86 28.34 -8.55
CA LYS A 2 -3.15 26.98 -9.02
C LYS A 2 -3.95 26.27 -7.94
N ALA A 3 -5.14 25.77 -8.28
CA ALA A 3 -5.98 24.97 -7.39
C ALA A 3 -5.18 23.75 -6.90
N ASN A 4 -5.10 23.58 -5.58
CA ASN A 4 -4.37 22.48 -4.97
C ASN A 4 -5.21 21.20 -5.11
N ARG A 5 -4.83 20.31 -6.04
CA ARG A 5 -5.47 18.99 -6.19
C ARG A 5 -5.11 18.15 -4.96
N SER A 6 -6.09 17.56 -4.28
CA SER A 6 -5.83 16.70 -3.13
C SER A 6 -4.99 15.49 -3.56
N PHE A 7 -4.08 15.03 -2.69
CA PHE A 7 -3.23 13.86 -2.93
C PHE A 7 -4.04 12.63 -3.37
N HIS A 8 -5.25 12.46 -2.83
CA HIS A 8 -6.19 11.41 -3.21
C HIS A 8 -6.69 11.54 -4.64
N GLY A 9 -7.00 12.76 -5.12
CA GLY A 9 -7.41 12.98 -6.51
C GLY A 9 -6.31 12.67 -7.52
N ILE A 10 -5.04 12.84 -7.14
CA ILE A 10 -3.88 12.52 -7.97
C ILE A 10 -3.64 10.99 -8.00
N VAL A 11 -3.63 10.33 -6.84
CA VAL A 11 -3.44 8.86 -6.76
C VAL A 11 -4.59 8.13 -7.46
N ALA A 12 -5.82 8.59 -7.25
CA ALA A 12 -7.02 8.12 -7.93
C ALA A 12 -6.93 8.23 -9.45
N SER A 13 -6.60 9.43 -9.97
CA SER A 13 -6.57 9.69 -11.41
C SER A 13 -5.42 8.97 -12.12
N LEU A 14 -4.24 8.85 -11.49
CA LEU A 14 -3.12 8.06 -12.03
C LEU A 14 -3.40 6.56 -12.00
N SER A 15 -4.02 6.06 -10.93
CA SER A 15 -4.31 4.63 -10.82
C SER A 15 -5.48 4.21 -11.71
N LEU A 16 -6.48 5.07 -11.89
CA LEU A 16 -7.55 4.86 -12.86
C LEU A 16 -6.99 4.81 -14.29
N ALA A 17 -6.00 5.64 -14.61
CA ALA A 17 -5.28 5.56 -15.89
C ALA A 17 -4.48 4.25 -16.03
N LEU A 18 -3.79 3.80 -14.97
CA LEU A 18 -3.09 2.52 -14.95
C LEU A 18 -4.04 1.32 -15.13
N ILE A 19 -5.25 1.38 -14.54
CA ILE A 19 -6.20 0.26 -14.52
C ILE A 19 -7.19 0.30 -15.70
N LEU A 20 -7.45 1.43 -16.33
CA LEU A 20 -8.30 1.48 -17.53
C LEU A 20 -7.50 1.45 -18.83
N GLY A 21 -6.16 1.46 -18.77
CA GLY A 21 -5.30 1.51 -19.95
C GLY A 21 -5.35 2.86 -20.67
N CYS A 22 -5.85 3.91 -20.00
CA CYS A 22 -5.96 5.24 -20.58
C CYS A 22 -4.60 5.93 -20.61
N THR A 23 -4.25 6.50 -21.76
CA THR A 23 -3.04 7.33 -21.93
C THR A 23 -3.18 8.72 -21.31
N LYS A 24 -4.37 9.07 -20.80
CA LYS A 24 -4.68 10.37 -20.17
C LYS A 24 -5.46 10.19 -18.86
N PRO A 25 -5.13 10.94 -17.79
CA PRO A 25 -5.84 10.89 -16.52
C PRO A 25 -7.27 11.44 -16.65
N ALA A 26 -8.21 10.89 -15.87
CA ALA A 26 -9.60 11.37 -15.83
C ALA A 26 -9.70 12.80 -15.30
N GLU A 27 -10.61 13.59 -15.87
CA GLU A 27 -10.86 14.97 -15.43
C GLU A 27 -11.74 14.99 -14.17
N SER A 28 -11.25 15.64 -13.11
CA SER A 28 -12.03 15.96 -11.91
C SER A 28 -12.82 17.25 -12.13
N PRO A 29 -14.10 17.35 -11.69
CA PRO A 29 -14.81 18.64 -11.72
C PRO A 29 -14.08 19.71 -10.88
N GLU A 30 -14.23 20.98 -11.26
CA GLU A 30 -13.65 22.09 -10.50
C GLU A 30 -14.27 22.17 -9.10
N PRO A 31 -13.46 22.39 -8.04
CA PRO A 31 -13.98 22.47 -6.68
C PRO A 31 -14.76 23.77 -6.51
N THR A 32 -16.07 23.66 -6.29
CA THR A 32 -16.87 24.79 -5.81
C THR A 32 -16.54 25.04 -4.34
N GLY A 33 -15.62 25.97 -4.10
CA GLY A 33 -15.45 26.74 -2.85
C GLY A 33 -15.38 25.95 -1.53
N GLY A 34 -14.17 25.66 -1.07
CA GLY A 34 -13.91 25.27 0.32
C GLY A 34 -12.45 25.46 0.67
N GLU A 35 -12.15 26.27 1.69
CA GLU A 35 -10.79 26.58 2.14
C GLU A 35 -10.05 25.33 2.62
N GLY A 36 -8.74 25.32 2.35
CA GLY A 36 -7.87 24.17 2.52
C GLY A 36 -7.72 23.71 3.96
N ASN A 37 -7.63 22.39 4.12
CA ASN A 37 -6.97 21.78 5.26
C ASN A 37 -6.18 20.57 4.74
N GLU A 38 -4.95 20.42 5.22
CA GLU A 38 -4.06 19.31 4.85
C GLU A 38 -4.78 17.96 5.03
N SER A 39 -4.71 17.12 3.99
CA SER A 39 -5.52 15.91 3.90
C SER A 39 -5.12 14.89 4.96
N LYS A 40 -5.84 14.88 6.09
CA LYS A 40 -5.96 13.68 6.93
C LYS A 40 -6.52 12.56 6.05
N LYS A 41 -5.88 11.38 6.06
CA LYS A 41 -6.39 10.18 5.37
C LYS A 41 -7.78 9.88 5.91
N THR A 42 -8.83 10.20 5.17
CA THR A 42 -10.22 9.82 5.46
C THR A 42 -10.63 8.91 4.32
N GLY A 43 -11.01 7.65 4.61
CA GLY A 43 -11.34 6.65 3.59
C GLY A 43 -12.29 7.17 2.49
N GLY A 44 -12.24 6.61 1.28
CA GLY A 44 -12.97 7.17 0.14
C GLY A 44 -13.40 6.21 -0.97
N LEU A 45 -14.56 6.51 -1.58
CA LEU A 45 -15.11 5.91 -2.79
C LEU A 45 -15.05 6.93 -3.93
N LEU A 46 -14.64 6.51 -5.13
CA LEU A 46 -14.79 7.32 -6.33
C LEU A 46 -15.82 6.70 -7.26
N THR A 47 -16.58 7.55 -7.93
CA THR A 47 -17.62 7.16 -8.86
C THR A 47 -17.27 7.70 -10.24
N VAL A 48 -17.42 6.88 -11.27
CA VAL A 48 -16.96 7.21 -12.63
C VAL A 48 -18.06 6.93 -13.65
N GLY A 49 -18.30 7.88 -14.57
CA GLY A 49 -19.21 7.76 -15.71
C GLY A 49 -18.52 8.10 -17.05
N LYS A 50 -19.09 7.73 -18.19
CA LYS A 50 -18.57 8.02 -19.54
C LYS A 50 -19.16 9.32 -20.12
N LYS A 51 -18.35 10.17 -20.77
CA LYS A 51 -18.84 11.31 -21.57
C LYS A 51 -18.72 10.99 -23.06
N GLU A 52 -19.78 11.22 -23.83
CA GLU A 52 -19.69 11.37 -25.28
C GLU A 52 -19.22 12.80 -25.59
N ASN A 53 -18.06 12.91 -26.23
CA ASN A 53 -17.37 14.12 -26.72
C ASN A 53 -16.47 14.92 -25.73
N GLU A 54 -15.18 14.80 -26.06
CA GLU A 54 -13.97 15.59 -25.74
C GLU A 54 -13.05 15.22 -24.54
N THR A 55 -11.75 15.21 -24.87
CA THR A 55 -10.46 15.00 -24.17
C THR A 55 -10.21 13.86 -23.17
N SER A 56 -11.20 13.28 -22.49
CA SER A 56 -11.01 12.05 -21.69
C SER A 56 -12.22 11.12 -21.78
N GLU A 57 -12.01 9.80 -21.85
CA GLU A 57 -13.09 8.79 -22.00
C GLU A 57 -13.96 8.63 -20.74
N TYR A 58 -13.58 9.23 -19.61
CA TYR A 58 -14.23 9.03 -18.31
C TYR A 58 -14.33 10.34 -17.50
N ILE A 59 -15.41 10.49 -16.75
CA ILE A 59 -15.71 11.59 -15.82
C ILE A 59 -15.76 11.03 -14.41
N ILE A 60 -15.10 11.69 -13.46
CA ILE A 60 -15.30 11.41 -12.04
C ILE A 60 -16.58 12.12 -11.60
N LEU A 61 -17.59 11.35 -11.18
CA LEU A 61 -18.89 11.88 -10.74
C LEU A 61 -18.80 12.45 -9.31
N ASP A 62 -18.14 11.74 -8.39
CA ASP A 62 -17.97 12.16 -7.00
C ASP A 62 -16.77 11.46 -6.32
N THR A 63 -16.31 12.01 -5.19
CA THR A 63 -15.35 11.43 -4.24
C THR A 63 -15.95 11.44 -2.83
N LEU A 64 -16.47 10.31 -2.38
CA LEU A 64 -17.23 10.20 -1.14
C LEU A 64 -16.36 9.68 0.00
N THR A 65 -16.21 10.46 1.08
CA THR A 65 -15.40 10.03 2.24
C THR A 65 -16.23 9.33 3.32
N ASP A 66 -15.69 8.25 3.87
CA ASP A 66 -16.35 7.41 4.87
C ASP A 66 -15.74 7.53 6.28
N GLN A 67 -14.57 8.18 6.42
CA GLN A 67 -13.85 8.31 7.70
C GLN A 67 -13.56 6.96 8.39
N PHE A 68 -13.32 5.90 7.61
CA PHE A 68 -13.14 4.52 8.08
C PHE A 68 -14.39 3.89 8.72
N ASP A 69 -15.54 4.55 8.62
CA ASP A 69 -16.82 3.97 9.00
C ASP A 69 -17.32 3.06 7.87
N ARG A 70 -17.32 1.75 8.13
CA ARG A 70 -17.75 0.74 7.16
C ARG A 70 -19.23 0.84 6.80
N ALA A 71 -20.10 1.21 7.74
CA ALA A 71 -21.52 1.39 7.46
C ALA A 71 -21.71 2.60 6.53
N LYS A 72 -20.98 3.69 6.78
CA LYS A 72 -20.97 4.87 5.91
C LYS A 72 -20.41 4.56 4.52
N ALA A 73 -19.33 3.78 4.44
CA ALA A 73 -18.74 3.37 3.16
C ALA A 73 -19.74 2.58 2.29
N LYS A 74 -20.51 1.67 2.89
CA LYS A 74 -21.56 0.93 2.19
C LYS A 74 -22.73 1.85 1.77
N ALA A 75 -23.20 2.68 2.69
CA ALA A 75 -24.27 3.65 2.41
C ALA A 75 -23.89 4.60 1.26
N ASN A 76 -22.63 5.05 1.19
CA ASN A 76 -22.13 5.86 0.08
C ASN A 76 -22.27 5.14 -1.28
N ALA A 77 -22.02 3.83 -1.34
CA ALA A 77 -22.19 3.05 -2.56
C ALA A 77 -23.68 2.91 -2.91
N GLU A 78 -24.53 2.58 -1.94
CA GLU A 78 -25.99 2.46 -2.12
C GLU A 78 -26.62 3.78 -2.61
N ASP A 79 -26.27 4.89 -1.96
CA ASP A 79 -26.72 6.24 -2.32
C ASP A 79 -26.28 6.61 -3.74
N THR A 80 -25.07 6.23 -4.13
CA THR A 80 -24.58 6.45 -5.50
C THR A 80 -25.43 5.67 -6.50
N LEU A 81 -25.75 4.40 -6.23
CA LEU A 81 -26.58 3.59 -7.13
C LEU A 81 -28.00 4.14 -7.27
N ALA A 82 -28.54 4.76 -6.22
CA ALA A 82 -29.85 5.40 -6.24
C ALA A 82 -29.83 6.73 -7.03
N LYS A 83 -28.75 7.52 -6.91
CA LYS A 83 -28.58 8.81 -7.62
C LYS A 83 -28.19 8.65 -9.08
N HIS A 84 -27.37 7.65 -9.40
CA HIS A 84 -26.76 7.42 -10.71
C HIS A 84 -27.11 6.02 -11.19
N ASN A 85 -28.25 5.89 -11.86
CA ASN A 85 -28.72 4.58 -12.32
C ASN A 85 -27.87 3.99 -13.45
N ASP A 86 -27.15 4.85 -14.18
CA ASP A 86 -26.31 4.62 -15.35
C ASP A 86 -24.80 4.66 -15.05
N ILE A 87 -24.39 4.59 -13.78
CA ILE A 87 -22.97 4.61 -13.41
C ILE A 87 -22.20 3.43 -14.02
N ASP A 88 -21.05 3.74 -14.64
CA ASP A 88 -20.20 2.74 -15.30
C ASP A 88 -19.31 1.99 -14.31
N ALA A 89 -18.74 2.69 -13.33
CA ALA A 89 -17.78 2.11 -12.39
C ALA A 89 -17.76 2.75 -11.01
N MET A 90 -17.34 1.95 -10.03
CA MET A 90 -17.02 2.36 -8.66
C MET A 90 -15.59 1.95 -8.32
N VAL A 91 -14.87 2.84 -7.62
CA VAL A 91 -13.48 2.63 -7.21
C VAL A 91 -13.37 2.64 -5.69
N GLY A 92 -13.00 1.50 -5.10
CA GLY A 92 -12.70 1.42 -3.67
C GLY A 92 -11.24 1.72 -3.40
N LEU A 93 -10.94 2.79 -2.65
CA LEU A 93 -9.56 3.28 -2.47
C LEU A 93 -8.79 2.62 -1.32
N PHE A 94 -9.48 1.90 -0.44
CA PHE A 94 -8.88 1.13 0.64
C PHE A 94 -9.44 -0.30 0.60
N ALA A 95 -8.68 -1.28 1.10
CA ALA A 95 -9.03 -2.71 1.11
C ALA A 95 -10.49 -3.03 1.50
N TYR A 96 -11.10 -2.25 2.41
CA TYR A 96 -12.48 -2.49 2.85
C TYR A 96 -13.55 -1.87 1.95
N ASN A 97 -13.22 -0.93 1.07
CA ASN A 97 -14.21 -0.31 0.20
C ASN A 97 -14.71 -1.27 -0.89
N PRO A 98 -13.86 -2.00 -1.64
CA PRO A 98 -14.32 -2.96 -2.65
C PRO A 98 -15.33 -4.00 -2.16
N PRO A 99 -15.15 -4.71 -1.03
CA PRO A 99 -16.16 -5.67 -0.56
C PRO A 99 -17.49 -5.00 -0.23
N LEU A 100 -17.49 -3.78 0.31
CA LEU A 100 -18.72 -3.04 0.62
C LEU A 100 -19.44 -2.56 -0.65
N ILE A 101 -18.67 -2.16 -1.69
CA ILE A 101 -19.21 -1.88 -3.02
C ILE A 101 -19.87 -3.12 -3.61
N LEU A 102 -19.21 -4.28 -3.53
CA LEU A 102 -19.75 -5.55 -4.02
C LEU A 102 -21.04 -5.94 -3.29
N GLU A 103 -21.13 -5.73 -1.98
CA GLU A 103 -22.36 -5.93 -1.23
C GLU A 103 -23.50 -5.02 -1.71
N ALA A 104 -23.26 -3.72 -1.87
CA ALA A 104 -24.25 -2.77 -2.35
C ALA A 104 -24.74 -3.12 -3.76
N LEU A 105 -23.81 -3.46 -4.67
CA LEU A 105 -24.13 -3.91 -6.02
C LEU A 105 -24.95 -5.20 -6.01
N LYS A 106 -24.66 -6.13 -5.10
CA LYS A 106 -25.44 -7.37 -4.95
C LYS A 106 -26.88 -7.08 -4.53
N GLN A 107 -27.06 -6.19 -3.56
CA GLN A 107 -28.40 -5.82 -3.07
C GLN A 107 -29.23 -5.09 -4.12
N ALA A 108 -28.57 -4.31 -4.99
CA ALA A 108 -29.22 -3.58 -6.08
C ALA A 108 -29.39 -4.40 -7.38
N ASP A 109 -29.05 -5.69 -7.40
CA ASP A 109 -28.99 -6.51 -8.61
C ASP A 109 -28.13 -5.87 -9.74
N LYS A 110 -27.01 -5.23 -9.36
CA LYS A 110 -26.08 -4.55 -10.28
C LYS A 110 -24.68 -5.17 -10.34
N LEU A 111 -24.46 -6.33 -9.73
CA LEU A 111 -23.21 -7.09 -9.91
C LEU A 111 -22.95 -7.38 -11.38
N GLY A 112 -21.72 -7.12 -11.84
CA GLY A 112 -21.33 -7.28 -13.23
C GLY A 112 -21.90 -6.24 -14.19
N LYS A 113 -22.89 -5.42 -13.77
CA LYS A 113 -23.44 -4.30 -14.54
C LYS A 113 -22.61 -3.02 -14.31
N VAL A 114 -22.16 -2.80 -13.07
CA VAL A 114 -21.24 -1.72 -12.70
C VAL A 114 -19.85 -2.33 -12.49
N LYS A 115 -18.82 -1.77 -13.13
CA LYS A 115 -17.44 -2.22 -12.95
C LYS A 115 -16.93 -1.82 -11.56
N VAL A 116 -16.22 -2.73 -10.89
CA VAL A 116 -15.52 -2.40 -9.64
C VAL A 116 -14.03 -2.35 -9.90
N ILE A 117 -13.38 -1.27 -9.46
CA ILE A 117 -11.93 -1.12 -9.45
C ILE A 117 -11.51 -1.04 -7.99
N ALA A 118 -10.47 -1.79 -7.64
CA ALA A 118 -10.07 -1.95 -6.26
C ALA A 118 -8.61 -1.53 -6.03
N PHE A 119 -8.30 -1.41 -4.75
CA PHE A 119 -6.95 -1.37 -4.22
C PHE A 119 -6.83 -2.43 -3.14
N ASP A 120 -5.59 -2.88 -2.93
CA ASP A 120 -5.21 -3.93 -1.99
C ASP A 120 -5.76 -5.33 -2.37
N GLU A 121 -5.34 -6.31 -1.60
CA GLU A 121 -5.49 -7.74 -1.88
C GLU A 121 -6.55 -8.44 -1.00
N ASP A 122 -7.63 -7.74 -0.62
CA ASP A 122 -8.73 -8.35 0.15
C ASP A 122 -9.30 -9.59 -0.56
N ASP A 123 -9.52 -10.68 0.19
CA ASP A 123 -9.93 -11.97 -0.39
C ASP A 123 -11.24 -11.88 -1.19
N ALA A 124 -12.21 -11.07 -0.76
CA ALA A 124 -13.45 -10.87 -1.51
C ALA A 124 -13.21 -10.09 -2.82
N THR A 125 -12.23 -9.19 -2.81
CA THR A 125 -11.78 -8.48 -4.02
C THR A 125 -11.12 -9.45 -5.00
N LEU A 126 -10.18 -10.28 -4.54
CA LEU A 126 -9.49 -11.26 -5.38
C LEU A 126 -10.48 -12.30 -5.95
N GLN A 127 -11.41 -12.77 -5.13
CA GLN A 127 -12.49 -13.63 -5.61
C GLN A 127 -13.36 -12.93 -6.64
N GLY A 128 -13.73 -11.66 -6.40
CA GLY A 128 -14.49 -10.85 -7.35
C GLY A 128 -13.77 -10.68 -8.69
N ILE A 129 -12.43 -10.60 -8.72
CA ILE A 129 -11.64 -10.54 -9.95
C ILE A 129 -11.71 -11.89 -10.69
N LYS A 130 -11.56 -13.00 -9.96
CA LYS A 130 -11.66 -14.35 -10.52
C LYS A 130 -13.03 -14.61 -11.14
N ASP A 131 -14.09 -14.19 -10.45
CA ASP A 131 -15.48 -14.29 -10.90
C ASP A 131 -15.78 -13.32 -12.06
N GLY A 132 -14.90 -12.37 -12.36
CA GLY A 132 -15.06 -11.37 -13.42
C GLY A 132 -15.99 -10.21 -13.05
N ILE A 133 -16.30 -10.06 -11.76
CA ILE A 133 -17.15 -8.99 -11.21
C ILE A 133 -16.31 -7.73 -10.94
N VAL A 134 -15.12 -7.91 -10.38
CA VAL A 134 -14.14 -6.84 -10.15
C VAL A 134 -13.18 -6.80 -11.34
N HIS A 135 -12.98 -5.62 -11.90
CA HIS A 135 -12.15 -5.43 -13.09
C HIS A 135 -10.65 -5.65 -12.81
N GLY A 136 -10.20 -5.29 -11.62
CA GLY A 136 -8.84 -5.49 -11.14
C GLY A 136 -8.58 -4.73 -9.84
N THR A 137 -7.43 -5.02 -9.24
CA THR A 137 -6.91 -4.30 -8.07
C THR A 137 -5.46 -3.89 -8.27
N VAL A 138 -5.02 -2.83 -7.60
CA VAL A 138 -3.60 -2.49 -7.47
C VAL A 138 -3.15 -2.88 -6.07
N VAL A 139 -2.17 -3.76 -5.99
CA VAL A 139 -1.61 -4.25 -4.73
C VAL A 139 -0.19 -3.76 -4.58
N GLN A 140 0.18 -3.39 -3.36
CA GLN A 140 1.57 -3.13 -3.02
C GLN A 140 2.34 -4.47 -2.92
N ASN A 141 3.65 -4.39 -2.67
CA ASN A 141 4.48 -5.58 -2.54
C ASN A 141 5.22 -5.62 -1.19
N PRO A 142 4.51 -5.65 -0.04
CA PRO A 142 5.12 -5.63 1.28
C PRO A 142 6.16 -6.73 1.47
N TYR A 143 5.93 -7.91 0.90
CA TYR A 143 6.90 -9.00 0.89
C TYR A 143 8.27 -8.54 0.36
N MET A 144 8.28 -7.82 -0.77
CA MET A 144 9.52 -7.32 -1.36
C MET A 144 10.12 -6.15 -0.59
N TYR A 145 9.33 -5.34 0.13
CA TYR A 145 9.88 -4.33 1.05
C TYR A 145 10.74 -4.99 2.13
N GLY A 146 10.21 -6.05 2.74
CA GLY A 146 10.93 -6.84 3.73
C GLY A 146 12.16 -7.54 3.15
N TYR A 147 11.99 -8.28 2.05
CA TYR A 147 13.09 -9.02 1.42
C TYR A 147 14.23 -8.10 0.97
N LYS A 148 13.90 -7.03 0.23
CA LYS A 148 14.89 -6.10 -0.32
C LYS A 148 15.60 -5.30 0.76
N SER A 149 14.92 -4.96 1.85
CA SER A 149 15.55 -4.27 2.97
C SER A 149 16.72 -5.10 3.55
N ILE A 150 16.52 -6.40 3.75
CA ILE A 150 17.58 -7.29 4.25
C ILE A 150 18.66 -7.54 3.19
N GLU A 151 18.26 -7.72 1.92
CA GLU A 151 19.20 -7.87 0.80
C GLU A 151 20.16 -6.67 0.71
N ILE A 152 19.64 -5.45 0.76
CA ILE A 152 20.42 -4.21 0.67
C ILE A 152 21.31 -4.04 1.90
N LEU A 153 20.78 -4.22 3.11
CA LEU A 153 21.59 -4.13 4.33
C LEU A 153 22.74 -5.15 4.33
N SER A 154 22.48 -6.39 3.89
CA SER A 154 23.50 -7.44 3.76
C SER A 154 24.57 -7.08 2.73
N ALA A 155 24.16 -6.58 1.56
CA ALA A 155 25.08 -6.13 0.52
C ALA A 155 25.97 -4.96 0.99
N LEU A 156 25.37 -3.96 1.66
CA LEU A 156 26.10 -2.83 2.23
C LEU A 156 27.10 -3.26 3.30
N LYS A 157 26.71 -4.20 4.17
CA LYS A 157 27.61 -4.79 5.18
C LYS A 157 28.80 -5.52 4.53
N ALA A 158 28.57 -6.15 3.38
CA ALA A 158 29.62 -6.77 2.57
C ALA A 158 30.45 -5.77 1.73
N GLY A 159 30.21 -4.46 1.87
CA GLY A 159 30.95 -3.40 1.18
C GLY A 159 30.48 -3.11 -0.26
N LYS A 160 29.38 -3.72 -0.70
CA LYS A 160 28.80 -3.50 -2.04
C LYS A 160 27.91 -2.27 -2.03
N LYS A 161 28.50 -1.10 -2.32
CA LYS A 161 27.79 0.19 -2.30
C LYS A 161 27.06 0.52 -3.61
N ASP A 162 27.41 -0.17 -4.69
CA ASP A 162 26.81 -0.08 -6.01
C ASP A 162 25.35 -0.56 -6.05
N VAL A 163 24.88 -1.25 -5.01
CA VAL A 163 23.47 -1.60 -4.83
C VAL A 163 22.56 -0.40 -4.56
N ILE A 164 23.13 0.77 -4.21
CA ILE A 164 22.38 2.00 -4.00
C ILE A 164 22.37 2.81 -5.30
N PRO A 165 21.19 3.04 -5.90
CA PRO A 165 21.08 3.86 -7.10
C PRO A 165 21.45 5.33 -6.80
N GLU A 166 21.78 6.10 -7.84
CA GLU A 166 22.22 7.50 -7.69
C GLU A 166 21.18 8.39 -7.01
N ASN A 167 19.90 8.18 -7.31
CA ASN A 167 18.77 8.88 -6.68
C ASN A 167 18.49 8.41 -5.24
N LYS A 168 19.23 7.40 -4.75
CA LYS A 168 19.11 6.79 -3.42
C LYS A 168 17.72 6.23 -3.12
N PHE A 169 16.96 5.90 -4.15
CA PHE A 169 15.61 5.39 -4.05
C PHE A 169 15.46 4.11 -4.86
N ILE A 170 15.08 3.02 -4.19
CA ILE A 170 14.81 1.73 -4.83
C ILE A 170 13.29 1.60 -4.95
N ASP A 171 12.81 1.64 -6.19
CA ASP A 171 11.39 1.47 -6.46
C ASP A 171 10.98 0.00 -6.33
N ILE A 172 9.96 -0.27 -5.52
CA ILE A 172 9.33 -1.58 -5.40
C ILE A 172 7.98 -1.49 -6.11
N PRO A 173 7.86 -1.96 -7.36
CA PRO A 173 6.69 -1.68 -8.17
C PRO A 173 5.43 -2.33 -7.57
N ALA A 174 4.35 -1.55 -7.57
CA ALA A 174 3.01 -2.09 -7.33
C ALA A 174 2.63 -3.07 -8.45
N ARG A 175 1.77 -4.03 -8.14
CA ARG A 175 1.28 -5.02 -9.09
C ARG A 175 -0.17 -4.73 -9.45
N GLN A 176 -0.49 -4.79 -10.74
CA GLN A 176 -1.87 -4.82 -11.20
C GLN A 176 -2.36 -6.26 -11.23
N ILE A 177 -3.40 -6.56 -10.48
CA ILE A 177 -4.00 -7.89 -10.43
C ILE A 177 -5.33 -7.87 -11.18
N ARG A 178 -5.48 -8.81 -12.11
CA ARG A 178 -6.59 -8.97 -13.04
C ARG A 178 -6.89 -10.44 -13.27
N LYS A 179 -7.94 -10.70 -14.04
CA LYS A 179 -8.43 -12.06 -14.31
C LYS A 179 -7.37 -13.00 -14.88
N ASP A 180 -6.42 -12.48 -15.65
CA ASP A 180 -5.34 -13.25 -16.26
C ASP A 180 -4.21 -13.65 -15.29
N ASN A 181 -4.06 -12.95 -14.15
CA ASN A 181 -2.97 -13.23 -13.19
C ASN A 181 -3.40 -13.41 -11.73
N VAL A 182 -4.70 -13.28 -11.41
CA VAL A 182 -5.21 -13.36 -10.02
C VAL A 182 -4.98 -14.72 -9.38
N ASP A 183 -5.12 -15.82 -10.13
CA ASP A 183 -4.91 -17.16 -9.61
C ASP A 183 -3.44 -17.40 -9.21
N GLU A 184 -2.50 -16.96 -10.06
CA GLU A 184 -1.06 -17.04 -9.75
C GLU A 184 -0.71 -16.17 -8.55
N PHE A 185 -1.16 -14.92 -8.54
CA PHE A 185 -0.91 -13.98 -7.45
C PHE A 185 -1.44 -14.51 -6.11
N TRP A 186 -2.68 -14.99 -6.08
CA TRP A 186 -3.32 -15.42 -4.84
C TRP A 186 -2.72 -16.72 -4.31
N ALA A 187 -2.32 -17.64 -5.19
CA ALA A 187 -1.57 -18.83 -4.82
C ALA A 187 -0.17 -18.50 -4.27
N ASP A 188 0.56 -17.60 -4.93
CA ASP A 188 1.86 -17.10 -4.48
C ASP A 188 1.78 -16.44 -3.10
N LEU A 189 0.77 -15.58 -2.89
CA LEU A 189 0.53 -14.93 -1.59
C LEU A 189 0.28 -15.96 -0.49
N LYS A 190 -0.58 -16.96 -0.72
CA LYS A 190 -0.87 -18.03 0.24
C LYS A 190 0.37 -18.88 0.54
N ALA A 191 1.14 -19.24 -0.48
CA ALA A 191 2.37 -20.01 -0.32
C ALA A 191 3.42 -19.25 0.50
N LYS A 192 3.63 -17.97 0.21
CA LYS A 192 4.52 -17.10 0.99
C LYS A 192 4.08 -17.00 2.44
N MET A 193 2.79 -16.79 2.68
CA MET A 193 2.25 -16.71 4.04
C MET A 193 2.41 -18.02 4.83
N ALA A 194 2.32 -19.18 4.17
CA ALA A 194 2.52 -20.48 4.80
C ALA A 194 4.01 -20.79 5.09
N GLY A 195 4.94 -20.33 4.25
CA GLY A 195 6.38 -20.62 4.36
C GLY A 195 7.20 -19.58 5.13
N GLY A 196 6.56 -18.62 5.81
CA GLY A 196 7.20 -17.45 6.42
C GLY A 196 7.92 -17.67 7.74
N GLU A 197 8.35 -18.89 8.05
CA GLU A 197 9.00 -19.18 9.34
C GLU A 197 10.28 -18.38 9.53
N LYS A 198 10.43 -17.80 10.73
CA LYS A 198 11.64 -17.07 11.11
C LYS A 198 12.80 -18.06 11.26
N PRO A 199 13.91 -17.89 10.53
CA PRO A 199 15.09 -18.73 10.71
C PRO A 199 15.62 -18.63 12.15
N ALA A 200 16.13 -19.75 12.67
CA ALA A 200 16.82 -19.74 13.95
C ALA A 200 18.04 -18.80 13.90
N LYS A 201 18.27 -18.06 14.99
CA LYS A 201 19.43 -17.20 15.11
C LYS A 201 20.71 -18.04 15.04
N GLN A 202 21.68 -17.58 14.26
CA GLN A 202 22.98 -18.20 14.08
C GLN A 202 24.08 -17.33 14.67
N ASP A 203 24.93 -17.90 15.54
CA ASP A 203 26.03 -17.18 16.15
C ASP A 203 27.08 -16.75 15.12
N GLY A 204 27.61 -15.53 15.29
CA GLY A 204 28.64 -14.96 14.41
C GLY A 204 28.14 -14.48 13.03
N LYS A 205 26.86 -14.67 12.69
CA LYS A 205 26.28 -14.13 11.45
C LYS A 205 25.82 -12.67 11.62
N PRO A 206 25.92 -11.83 10.57
CA PRO A 206 25.39 -10.47 10.61
C PRO A 206 23.92 -10.42 11.02
N SER A 207 23.53 -9.35 11.69
CA SER A 207 22.19 -9.15 12.24
C SER A 207 21.55 -7.87 11.72
N PHE A 208 20.30 -7.96 11.27
CA PHE A 208 19.57 -6.86 10.66
C PHE A 208 18.15 -6.76 11.23
N ALA A 209 17.68 -5.53 11.50
CA ALA A 209 16.32 -5.29 11.95
C ALA A 209 15.48 -4.61 10.87
N PHE A 210 14.23 -5.04 10.78
CA PHE A 210 13.17 -4.40 10.02
C PHE A 210 12.16 -3.82 11.01
N VAL A 211 12.07 -2.50 11.07
CA VAL A 211 11.19 -1.75 11.99
C VAL A 211 10.08 -1.09 11.18
N SER A 212 8.82 -1.44 11.43
CA SER A 212 7.67 -0.83 10.77
C SER A 212 7.21 0.47 11.45
N ASN A 213 6.24 1.16 10.86
CA ASN A 213 5.57 2.32 11.45
C ASN A 213 4.35 1.98 12.33
N GLY A 214 4.09 0.69 12.58
CA GLY A 214 2.96 0.23 13.37
C GLY A 214 2.68 -1.26 13.23
N VAL A 215 1.58 -1.73 13.82
CA VAL A 215 1.10 -3.11 13.70
C VAL A 215 0.04 -3.18 12.59
N ALA A 216 0.34 -3.91 11.52
CA ALA A 216 -0.59 -4.12 10.40
C ALA A 216 -0.32 -5.44 9.66
N SER A 217 -1.33 -5.97 8.97
CA SER A 217 -1.18 -7.14 8.09
C SER A 217 -0.15 -6.91 7.00
N PHE A 218 -0.07 -5.68 6.46
CA PHE A 218 0.98 -5.25 5.54
C PHE A 218 2.39 -5.58 6.07
N TRP A 219 2.65 -5.26 7.34
CA TRP A 219 3.93 -5.54 7.99
C TRP A 219 4.12 -7.01 8.33
N THR A 220 3.05 -7.77 8.51
CA THR A 220 3.12 -9.23 8.65
C THR A 220 3.63 -9.87 7.35
N ILE A 221 3.11 -9.45 6.19
CA ILE A 221 3.58 -9.90 4.88
C ILE A 221 5.03 -9.46 4.64
N ALA A 222 5.39 -8.24 5.02
CA ALA A 222 6.79 -7.79 4.95
C ALA A 222 7.72 -8.64 5.82
N GLY A 223 7.26 -9.02 7.03
CA GLY A 223 8.01 -9.91 7.92
C GLY A 223 8.31 -11.28 7.33
N VAL A 224 7.37 -11.85 6.55
CA VAL A 224 7.63 -13.07 5.76
C VAL A 224 8.78 -12.86 4.77
N GLY A 225 8.80 -11.72 4.07
CA GLY A 225 9.90 -11.36 3.15
C GLY A 225 11.24 -11.21 3.87
N VAL A 226 11.24 -10.57 5.05
CA VAL A 226 12.42 -10.46 5.93
C VAL A 226 12.95 -11.85 6.32
N ASN A 227 12.06 -12.74 6.74
CA ASN A 227 12.42 -14.10 7.15
C ASN A 227 13.01 -14.90 5.98
N LYS A 228 12.40 -14.80 4.79
CA LYS A 228 12.93 -15.45 3.58
C LYS A 228 14.32 -14.93 3.23
N ALA A 229 14.53 -13.61 3.24
CA ALA A 229 15.85 -13.04 2.97
C ALA A 229 16.88 -13.47 4.02
N GLY A 230 16.49 -13.55 5.30
CA GLY A 230 17.32 -14.09 6.36
C GLY A 230 17.79 -15.52 6.09
N ALA A 231 16.89 -16.38 5.63
CA ALA A 231 17.19 -17.76 5.26
C ALA A 231 18.14 -17.84 4.05
N ASP A 232 17.80 -17.12 2.97
CA ASP A 232 18.53 -17.18 1.70
C ASP A 232 19.95 -16.62 1.82
N LEU A 233 20.10 -15.53 2.57
CA LEU A 233 21.38 -14.84 2.76
C LEU A 233 22.17 -15.37 3.97
N GLN A 234 21.57 -16.28 4.75
CA GLN A 234 22.13 -16.82 5.99
C GLN A 234 22.53 -15.72 7.00
N VAL A 235 21.62 -14.79 7.25
CA VAL A 235 21.79 -13.67 8.18
C VAL A 235 20.70 -13.69 9.25
N ASN A 236 21.01 -13.11 10.41
CA ASN A 236 20.04 -12.97 11.50
C ASN A 236 19.10 -11.81 11.20
N THR A 237 17.79 -12.02 11.35
CA THR A 237 16.79 -10.98 11.14
C THR A 237 15.85 -10.81 12.33
N GLU A 238 15.37 -9.59 12.53
CA GLU A 238 14.34 -9.26 13.52
C GLU A 238 13.29 -8.33 12.89
N VAL A 239 12.01 -8.64 13.07
CA VAL A 239 10.89 -7.81 12.62
C VAL A 239 10.25 -7.21 13.85
N LEU A 240 10.18 -5.87 13.91
CA LEU A 240 9.73 -5.11 15.08
C LEU A 240 8.62 -4.16 14.66
N MET A 241 7.47 -4.26 15.33
CA MET A 241 6.28 -3.47 15.02
C MET A 241 5.89 -2.64 16.24
N PRO A 242 6.09 -1.30 16.22
CA PRO A 242 5.78 -0.45 17.36
C PRO A 242 4.27 -0.39 17.60
N ALA A 243 3.82 -0.87 18.76
CA ALA A 243 2.40 -0.91 19.11
C ALA A 243 1.91 0.40 19.74
N GLU A 244 2.81 1.14 20.40
CA GLU A 244 2.48 2.38 21.11
C GLU A 244 2.94 3.64 20.35
N GLY A 245 3.10 3.52 19.02
CA GLY A 245 3.43 4.63 18.13
C GLY A 245 4.87 5.14 18.28
N ILE A 246 5.05 6.45 18.19
CA ILE A 246 6.38 7.10 18.13
C ILE A 246 7.27 6.75 19.34
N PRO A 247 6.80 6.84 20.61
CA PRO A 247 7.64 6.52 21.76
C PRO A 247 8.21 5.10 21.71
N ASP A 248 7.39 4.13 21.30
CA ASP A 248 7.80 2.74 21.18
C ASP A 248 8.80 2.54 20.05
N GLN A 249 8.57 3.15 18.88
CA GLN A 249 9.52 3.08 17.77
C GLN A 249 10.89 3.68 18.14
N LYS A 250 10.89 4.78 18.92
CA LYS A 250 12.14 5.38 19.42
C LYS A 250 12.91 4.41 20.32
N ARG A 251 12.24 3.84 21.32
CA ARG A 251 12.82 2.85 22.24
C ARG A 251 13.36 1.63 21.49
N ILE A 252 12.61 1.11 20.52
CA ILE A 252 13.04 -0.01 19.66
C ILE A 252 14.37 0.32 18.97
N ILE A 253 14.49 1.50 18.35
CA ILE A 253 15.71 1.90 17.63
C ILE A 253 16.88 2.08 18.61
N GLU A 254 16.65 2.69 19.78
CA GLU A 254 17.67 2.84 20.83
C GLU A 254 18.18 1.49 21.36
N ASP A 255 17.27 0.53 21.57
CA ASP A 255 17.59 -0.84 21.97
C ASP A 255 18.44 -1.54 20.89
N LEU A 256 18.11 -1.37 19.62
CA LEU A 256 18.85 -1.93 18.47
C LEU A 256 20.27 -1.35 18.36
N ILE A 257 20.41 -0.03 18.55
CA ILE A 257 21.72 0.64 18.61
C ILE A 257 22.55 0.06 19.76
N THR A 258 21.95 -0.08 20.94
CA THR A 258 22.62 -0.61 22.14
C THR A 258 23.04 -2.07 21.96
N LYS A 259 22.22 -2.88 21.28
CA LYS A 259 22.55 -4.27 20.92
C LYS A 259 23.71 -4.38 19.91
N GLY A 260 24.06 -3.30 19.21
CA GLY A 260 25.13 -3.30 18.21
C GLY A 260 24.77 -4.06 16.94
N ILE A 261 23.50 -3.97 16.50
CA ILE A 261 23.03 -4.61 15.26
C ILE A 261 23.77 -4.09 14.03
N ASP A 262 23.94 -4.91 12.98
CA ASP A 262 24.72 -4.56 11.79
C ASP A 262 23.98 -3.66 10.79
N GLY A 263 22.66 -3.61 10.88
CA GLY A 263 21.85 -2.65 10.14
C GLY A 263 20.40 -2.59 10.56
N ILE A 264 19.77 -1.46 10.27
CA ILE A 264 18.36 -1.17 10.57
C ILE A 264 17.69 -0.66 9.28
N ALA A 265 16.56 -1.27 8.94
CA ALA A 265 15.62 -0.79 7.94
C ALA A 265 14.38 -0.30 8.68
N VAL A 266 14.05 0.99 8.57
CA VAL A 266 12.93 1.60 9.32
C VAL A 266 11.93 2.33 8.42
N SER A 267 10.64 2.16 8.67
CA SER A 267 9.58 3.05 8.17
C SER A 267 9.27 4.06 9.27
N PRO A 268 9.78 5.31 9.20
CA PRO A 268 9.61 6.27 10.29
C PRO A 268 8.15 6.70 10.41
N ILE A 269 7.63 6.74 11.64
CA ILE A 269 6.25 7.21 11.89
C ILE A 269 6.15 8.72 11.67
N ASP A 270 7.18 9.46 12.05
CA ASP A 270 7.29 10.90 11.92
C ASP A 270 8.73 11.27 11.55
N PRO A 271 9.06 11.25 10.24
CA PRO A 271 10.43 11.47 9.76
C PRO A 271 11.04 12.78 10.28
N VAL A 272 10.24 13.84 10.37
CA VAL A 272 10.68 15.17 10.81
C VAL A 272 11.10 15.11 12.29
N ASN A 273 10.25 14.58 13.16
CA ASN A 273 10.51 14.55 14.61
C ASN A 273 11.40 13.38 15.06
N GLN A 274 11.80 12.50 14.14
CA GLN A 274 12.71 11.38 14.39
C GLN A 274 14.09 11.55 13.74
N THR A 275 14.33 12.61 12.97
CA THR A 275 15.59 12.84 12.24
C THR A 275 16.82 12.74 13.14
N GLU A 276 16.81 13.32 14.35
CA GLU A 276 17.96 13.26 15.26
C GLU A 276 18.29 11.82 15.70
N LEU A 277 17.26 11.03 16.05
CA LEU A 277 17.43 9.63 16.41
C LEU A 277 17.97 8.79 15.23
N LEU A 278 17.42 9.01 14.03
CA LEU A 278 17.87 8.33 12.81
C LEU A 278 19.33 8.68 12.49
N ASN A 279 19.74 9.93 12.66
CA ASN A 279 21.14 10.35 12.51
C ASN A 279 22.05 9.66 13.54
N GLN A 280 21.59 9.46 14.77
CA GLN A 280 22.34 8.72 15.80
C GLN A 280 22.48 7.24 15.43
N ALA A 281 21.40 6.61 14.93
CA ALA A 281 21.44 5.25 14.43
C ALA A 281 22.44 5.10 13.27
N ALA A 282 22.38 5.99 12.27
CA ALA A 282 23.25 5.96 11.09
C ALA A 282 24.75 6.15 11.41
N LYS A 283 25.08 6.79 12.55
CA LYS A 283 26.48 6.89 13.04
C LYS A 283 26.99 5.58 13.65
N LYS A 284 26.10 4.68 14.05
CA LYS A 284 26.41 3.45 14.80
C LYS A 284 26.24 2.18 13.98
N THR A 285 25.32 2.20 13.02
CA THR A 285 24.98 1.06 12.17
C THR A 285 24.53 1.51 10.79
N THR A 286 24.43 0.58 9.84
CA THR A 286 23.88 0.88 8.52
C THR A 286 22.39 1.15 8.66
N LEU A 287 21.92 2.32 8.23
CA LEU A 287 20.51 2.69 8.28
C LEU A 287 19.97 2.90 6.87
N ILE A 288 18.83 2.30 6.57
CA ILE A 288 18.00 2.60 5.40
C ILE A 288 16.57 2.89 5.85
N THR A 289 15.83 3.65 5.03
CA THR A 289 14.39 3.82 5.19
C THR A 289 13.62 2.98 4.17
N HIS A 290 12.40 2.59 4.52
CA HIS A 290 11.47 1.91 3.64
C HIS A 290 10.07 2.45 3.87
N ASP A 291 9.21 2.42 2.83
CA ASP A 291 7.82 2.90 2.85
C ASP A 291 7.60 4.41 3.10
N SER A 292 8.29 5.00 4.06
CA SER A 292 8.14 6.40 4.50
C SER A 292 9.48 7.13 4.60
#